data_AF-A0A9D4JPJ2-F1
#
_entry.id   AF-A0A9D4JPJ2-F1
#
_cell.length_a   1.000
_cell.length_b   1.000
_cell.length_c   1.000
_cell.angle_alpha   90.00
_cell.angle_beta   90.00
_cell.angle_gamma   90.00
#
_symmetry.space_group_name_H-M   'P 1'
#
loop_
_entity.id
_entity.type
_entity.pdbx_description
1 polymer ?
#
loop_
_entity_poly.entity_id
_entity_poly.type
_entity_poly.pdbx_seq_one_letter_code
_entity_poly.pdbx_strand_id
1 'polypeptide(L)'
;MLSMYCYSNQHDWDRYLQQVMMAYRSSVHASTGQTPNKMVFGHENILPLQALVAFRQILCTILQSPVQITPSDCMPSLNSSTKQPVKS
;
A
#
# COMPACT_ATOMS: atom_id res chain seq x y z
N MET A 1 -16.87 -6.49 -8.75
CA MET A 1 -16.51 -5.47 -7.76
C MET A 1 -17.57 -4.37 -7.68
N LEU A 2 -17.92 -3.71 -8.79
CA LEU A 2 -18.96 -2.66 -8.80
C LEU A 2 -20.37 -3.18 -8.46
N SER A 3 -20.70 -4.41 -8.88
CA SER A 3 -21.99 -5.06 -8.60
C SER A 3 -22.29 -5.28 -7.12
N MET A 4 -21.27 -5.27 -6.24
CA MET A 4 -21.46 -5.36 -4.79
C MET A 4 -21.93 -4.04 -4.16
N TYR A 5 -21.70 -2.92 -4.84
CA TYR A 5 -22.02 -1.58 -4.34
C TYR A 5 -23.30 -1.00 -4.96
N CYS A 6 -23.77 -1.58 -6.07
CA CYS A 6 -25.00 -1.12 -6.73
C CYS A 6 -26.23 -1.74 -6.06
N TYR A 7 -27.22 -0.91 -5.70
CA TYR A 7 -28.53 -1.37 -5.23
C TYR A 7 -29.27 -2.18 -6.31
N SER A 8 -30.32 -2.92 -5.95
CA SER A 8 -31.03 -3.85 -6.84
C SER A 8 -31.48 -3.25 -8.19
N ASN A 9 -31.77 -1.94 -8.23
CA ASN A 9 -32.20 -1.22 -9.45
C ASN A 9 -31.06 -0.49 -10.20
N GLN A 10 -29.80 -0.71 -9.79
CA GLN A 10 -28.57 -0.19 -10.41
C GLN A 10 -28.57 1.33 -10.69
N HIS A 11 -29.39 2.13 -10.00
CA HIS A 11 -29.47 3.57 -10.26
C HIS A 11 -28.34 4.38 -9.61
N ASP A 12 -27.70 3.84 -8.57
CA ASP A 12 -26.73 4.58 -7.77
C ASP A 12 -25.26 4.32 -8.17
N TRP A 13 -25.03 3.66 -9.30
CA TRP A 13 -23.69 3.23 -9.74
C TRP A 13 -22.70 4.40 -9.83
N ASP A 14 -23.16 5.56 -10.30
CA ASP A 14 -22.32 6.77 -10.47
C ASP A 14 -21.78 7.27 -9.12
N ARG A 15 -22.58 7.17 -8.06
CA ARG A 15 -22.19 7.57 -6.71
C ARG A 15 -21.05 6.72 -6.15
N TYR A 16 -21.03 5.43 -6.48
CA TYR A 16 -20.02 4.48 -6.00
C TYR A 16 -18.82 4.34 -6.95
N LEU A 17 -18.95 4.81 -8.20
CA LEU A 17 -17.93 4.66 -9.23
C LEU A 17 -16.59 5.23 -8.78
N GLN A 18 -16.58 6.43 -8.22
CA GLN A 18 -15.35 7.09 -7.78
C GLN A 18 -14.64 6.30 -6.67
N GLN A 19 -15.41 5.72 -5.74
CA GLN A 19 -14.89 4.92 -4.64
C GLN A 19 -14.30 3.59 -5.14
N VAL A 20 -15.02 2.91 -6.04
CA VAL A 20 -14.55 1.64 -6.63
C VAL A 20 -13.34 1.87 -7.53
N MET A 21 -13.29 2.97 -8.30
CA MET A 21 -12.12 3.34 -9.08
C MET A 21 -10.91 3.62 -8.19
N MET A 22 -11.09 4.29 -7.04
CA MET A 22 -10.00 4.50 -6.09
C MET A 22 -9.46 3.15 -5.58
N ALA A 23 -10.33 2.25 -5.14
CA ALA A 23 -9.94 0.92 -4.66
C ALA A 23 -9.25 0.09 -5.74
N TYR A 24 -9.75 0.15 -6.98
CA TYR A 24 -9.16 -0.53 -8.12
C TYR A 24 -7.73 -0.04 -8.41
N ARG A 25 -7.52 1.29 -8.39
CA ARG A 25 -6.22 1.91 -8.69
C ARG A 25 -5.17 1.68 -7.60
N SER A 26 -5.58 1.43 -6.35
CA SER A 26 -4.69 1.12 -5.23
C SER A 26 -4.51 -0.37 -4.96
N SER A 27 -5.30 -1.23 -5.60
CA SER A 27 -5.20 -2.69 -5.42
C SER A 27 -4.14 -3.28 -6.34
N VAL A 28 -3.41 -4.27 -5.85
CA VAL A 28 -2.42 -5.00 -6.65
C VAL A 28 -3.15 -5.93 -7.61
N HIS A 29 -2.83 -5.84 -8.90
CA HIS A 29 -3.39 -6.72 -9.91
C HIS A 29 -2.64 -8.05 -9.95
N ALA A 30 -3.38 -9.16 -9.95
CA ALA A 30 -2.79 -10.50 -9.97
C ALA A 30 -1.92 -10.77 -11.21
N SER A 31 -2.26 -10.17 -12.36
CA SER A 31 -1.52 -10.34 -13.62
C SER A 31 -0.15 -9.67 -13.63
N THR A 32 -0.01 -8.56 -12.91
CA THR A 32 1.17 -7.67 -13.00
C THR A 32 1.92 -7.54 -11.68
N GLY A 33 1.34 -8.00 -10.57
CA GLY A 33 1.94 -7.90 -9.23
C GLY A 33 2.14 -6.46 -8.75
N GLN A 34 1.57 -5.48 -9.44
CA GLN A 34 1.71 -4.06 -9.14
C GLN A 34 0.34 -3.37 -9.19
N THR A 35 0.22 -2.23 -8.51
CA THR A 35 -0.99 -1.42 -8.60
C THR A 35 -1.03 -0.67 -9.95
N PRO A 36 -2.23 -0.40 -10.50
CA PRO A 36 -2.36 0.40 -11.70
C PRO A 36 -1.75 1.80 -11.56
N ASN A 37 -1.87 2.43 -10.38
CA ASN A 37 -1.28 3.75 -10.14
C ASN A 37 0.24 3.71 -10.25
N LYS A 38 0.90 2.70 -9.67
CA LYS A 38 2.34 2.56 -9.77
C LYS A 38 2.81 2.31 -11.20
N MET A 39 2.02 1.60 -12.00
CA MET A 39 2.33 1.34 -13.40
C MET A 39 2.25 2.61 -14.27
N VAL A 40 1.29 3.50 -14.00
CA VAL A 40 1.08 4.71 -14.80
C VAL A 40 1.97 5.86 -14.33
N PHE A 41 2.07 6.08 -13.02
CA PHE A 41 2.75 7.25 -12.44
C PHE A 41 4.12 6.94 -11.85
N GLY A 42 4.51 5.67 -11.75
CA GLY A 42 5.78 5.25 -11.14
C GLY A 42 5.79 5.28 -9.61
N HIS A 43 4.73 5.75 -8.95
CA HIS A 43 4.59 5.77 -7.50
C HIS A 43 3.19 5.33 -7.06
N GLU A 44 3.08 4.87 -5.82
CA GLU A 44 1.81 4.51 -5.21
C GLU A 44 0.99 5.77 -4.86
N ASN A 45 -0.33 5.63 -4.86
CA ASN A 45 -1.23 6.71 -4.43
C ASN A 45 -1.46 6.65 -2.92
N ILE A 46 -1.46 7.81 -2.27
CA ILE A 46 -1.75 7.92 -0.83
C ILE A 46 -3.27 8.02 -0.68
N LEU A 47 -3.88 6.99 -0.09
CA LEU A 47 -5.30 7.01 0.24
C LEU A 47 -5.56 8.01 1.38
N PRO A 48 -6.71 8.71 1.41
CA PRO A 48 -7.02 9.67 2.48
C PRO A 48 -6.99 9.01 3.88
N LEU A 49 -7.42 7.76 3.99
CA LEU A 49 -7.29 6.98 5.23
C LEU A 49 -5.82 6.76 5.61
N GLN A 50 -4.98 6.42 4.65
CA GLN A 50 -3.54 6.24 4.86
C GLN A 50 -2.86 7.54 5.29
N ALA A 51 -3.27 8.68 4.71
CA ALA A 51 -2.80 10.00 5.12
C ALA A 51 -3.19 10.33 6.56
N LEU A 52 -4.43 10.02 6.97
CA LEU A 52 -4.91 10.27 8.34
C LEU A 52 -4.19 9.38 9.36
N VAL A 53 -3.97 8.11 9.04
CA VAL A 53 -3.19 7.19 9.89
C VAL A 53 -1.73 7.66 10.00
N ALA A 54 -1.12 8.08 8.89
CA ALA A 54 0.23 8.62 8.88
C ALA A 54 0.33 9.91 9.71
N PHE A 55 -0.64 10.82 9.59
CA PHE A 55 -0.69 12.05 10.38
C PHE A 55 -0.78 11.77 11.88
N ARG A 56 -1.63 10.82 12.29
CA ARG A 56 -1.72 10.39 13.69
C ARG A 56 -0.39 9.80 14.19
N GLN A 57 0.28 8.99 13.37
CA GLN A 57 1.55 8.39 13.73
C GLN A 57 2.65 9.44 13.88
N ILE A 58 2.73 10.40 12.95
CA ILE A 58 3.70 11.51 13.00
C ILE A 58 3.46 12.37 14.24
N LEU A 59 2.20 12.73 14.53
CA LEU A 59 1.88 13.50 15.74
C LEU A 59 2.27 12.74 17.02
N CYS A 60 2.03 11.43 17.08
CA CYS A 60 2.43 10.62 18.23
C CYS A 60 3.96 10.53 18.37
N THR A 61 4.69 10.38 17.25
CA THR A 61 6.16 10.34 17.24
C THR A 61 6.78 11.70 17.63
N ILE A 62 6.20 12.81 17.20
CA ILE A 62 6.71 14.16 17.52
C ILE A 62 6.39 14.54 18.97
N LEU A 63 5.22 14.14 19.50
CA LEU A 63 4.85 14.43 20.89
C LEU A 63 5.49 13.48 21.91
N GLN A 64 5.95 12.30 21.48
CA GLN A 64 6.59 11.30 22.32
C GLN A 64 8.08 11.11 21.98
N SER A 65 8.86 12.19 21.79
CA SER A 65 10.32 12.03 21.73
C SER A 65 10.83 11.63 23.13
N PRO A 66 11.58 10.53 23.22
CA PRO A 66 13.01 10.73 23.38
C PRO A 66 13.73 10.23 22.13
N VAL A 67 14.52 11.11 21.54
CA VAL A 67 15.57 10.74 20.59
C VAL A 67 16.44 9.67 21.24
N GLN A 68 16.46 8.46 20.67
CA GLN A 68 17.64 7.59 20.72
C GLN A 68 17.84 6.97 19.34
N ILE A 69 18.67 7.64 18.54
CA ILE A 69 19.34 7.02 17.41
C ILE A 69 20.28 5.96 18.02
N THR A 70 20.03 4.69 17.75
CA THR A 70 21.02 3.61 17.98
C THR A 70 21.25 2.86 16.66
N PRO A 71 22.51 2.55 16.30
CA PRO A 71 22.86 2.04 14.98
C PRO A 71 22.71 0.51 14.95
N SER A 72 21.55 -0.02 14.56
CA SER A 72 21.45 -1.45 14.23
C SER A 72 20.49 -1.87 13.12
N ASP A 73 19.71 -0.96 12.51
CA ASP A 73 18.86 -1.33 11.36
C ASP A 73 19.58 -1.19 10.01
N CYS A 74 20.91 -1.31 10.02
CA CYS A 74 21.66 -1.82 8.87
C CYS A 74 21.16 -3.24 8.58
N MET A 75 20.11 -3.34 7.75
CA MET A 75 19.66 -4.51 6.98
C MET A 75 19.33 -5.80 7.77
N PRO A 76 18.15 -6.37 7.50
CA PRO A 76 18.13 -7.79 7.16
C PRO A 76 17.68 -7.97 5.71
N SER A 77 18.63 -8.44 4.90
CA SER A 77 18.46 -8.96 3.54
C SER A 77 17.21 -9.84 3.40
N LEU A 78 16.39 -9.58 2.37
CA LEU A 78 15.48 -10.59 1.85
C LEU A 78 16.31 -11.74 1.27
N ASN A 79 16.17 -12.87 1.93
CA ASN A 79 16.41 -14.22 1.44
C ASN A 79 15.95 -14.44 -0.01
N SER A 80 16.90 -14.53 -0.93
CA SER A 80 16.72 -15.30 -2.17
C SER A 80 17.95 -16.18 -2.39
N SER A 81 17.82 -17.42 -1.96
CA SER A 81 18.31 -18.63 -2.62
C SER A 81 19.47 -18.47 -3.63
N THR A 82 20.70 -18.71 -3.17
CA THR A 82 21.68 -19.48 -3.96
C THR A 82 22.19 -20.63 -3.11
N LYS A 83 21.57 -21.80 -3.29
CA LYS A 83 22.28 -23.07 -3.06
C LYS A 83 23.44 -23.11 -4.04
N GLN A 84 24.63 -23.49 -3.59
CA GLN A 84 25.37 -24.71 -3.99
C GLN A 84 26.78 -24.68 -3.33
N PRO A 85 27.39 -25.85 -3.05
CA PRO A 85 28.18 -26.09 -1.85
C PRO A 85 29.70 -25.88 -1.99
N VAL A 86 30.33 -25.53 -0.86
CA VAL A 86 31.76 -25.73 -0.60
C VAL A 86 31.99 -27.20 -0.27
N LYS A 87 32.93 -27.85 -0.97
CA LYS A 87 33.71 -28.99 -0.46
C LYS A 87 35.06 -29.07 -1.18
N SER A 88 36.10 -28.96 -0.35
CA SER A 88 37.48 -29.49 -0.40
C SER A 88 38.36 -29.24 -1.62
#